data_AF-A0AAD9LYJ1-F1
#
_entry.id   AF-A0AAD9LYJ1-F1
#
_cell.length_a   1.000
_cell.length_b   1.000
_cell.length_c   1.000
_cell.angle_alpha   90.00
_cell.angle_beta   90.00
_cell.angle_gamma   90.00
#
_symmetry.space_group_name_H-M   'P 1'
#
loop_
_entity.id
_entity.type
_entity.pdbx_description
1 polymer ?
#
loop_
_entity_poly.entity_id
_entity_poly.type
_entity_poly.pdbx_seq_one_letter_code
_entity_poly.pdbx_strand_id
1 'polypeptide(L)'
;MNYCKPFRRDSLSSTDIAAADDPDDFWPAEVTTINVNPGEINCRYSTVSPAVVTRYTCEILTEYYQLPHDDFFVLNPGLNKNCSNIKPQTEYCVAGFIEPLRAFDGRCGPPHKNATCLGTEKQCCNSDTWTCGNSAEDCAPGICYEGDCIGDNIYSTDGSCGQFYGNRQCTGRWGTCCSFAGRCGTGDAFCGLFSCQQGDCDIWKQDNNQPAGTKWSNDGTCGGTEGMRCSGKWGRCCNINGVCGEEPADCYAEQGWSVLNALFGYPRPYTC
;
A
#
# COMPACT_ATOMS: atom_id res chain seq x y z
N MET A 1 30.48 10.70 -10.34
CA MET A 1 29.37 10.67 -9.35
C MET A 1 28.29 11.57 -9.91
N ASN A 2 27.37 11.03 -10.71
CA ASN A 2 26.37 11.82 -11.42
C ASN A 2 25.14 11.95 -10.52
N TYR A 3 24.99 13.11 -9.90
CA TYR A 3 23.77 13.49 -9.20
C TYR A 3 22.71 13.84 -10.25
N CYS A 4 21.64 13.05 -10.36
CA CYS A 4 20.45 13.47 -11.09
C CYS A 4 19.82 14.64 -10.34
N LYS A 5 19.78 15.83 -10.95
CA LYS A 5 19.00 16.96 -10.42
C LYS A 5 17.57 16.91 -10.98
N PRO A 6 16.55 17.20 -10.16
CA PRO A 6 15.17 17.21 -10.62
C PRO A 6 14.92 18.36 -11.62
N PHE A 7 14.17 18.08 -12.68
CA PHE A 7 13.69 19.08 -13.64
C PHE A 7 12.68 20.02 -12.97
N ARG A 8 12.80 21.31 -13.25
CA ARG A 8 11.87 22.36 -12.81
C ARG A 8 10.87 22.59 -13.94
N ARG A 9 9.57 22.43 -13.67
CA ARG A 9 8.51 22.70 -14.65
C ARG A 9 8.13 24.18 -14.57
N ASP A 10 7.72 24.77 -15.69
CA ASP A 10 7.07 26.07 -15.72
C ASP A 10 5.76 25.92 -16.51
N SER A 11 4.63 26.16 -15.87
CA SER A 11 3.29 25.74 -16.34
C SER A 11 2.71 26.59 -17.48
N LEU A 12 3.53 27.45 -18.12
CA LEU A 12 3.08 28.41 -19.15
C LEU A 12 3.98 28.49 -20.39
N SER A 13 5.01 27.67 -20.51
CA SER A 13 5.90 27.63 -21.69
C SER A 13 5.91 26.22 -22.26
N SER A 14 5.45 26.03 -23.48
CA SER A 14 5.55 24.77 -24.23
C SER A 14 6.98 24.44 -24.71
N THR A 15 8.00 24.97 -24.02
CA THR A 15 9.41 24.74 -24.27
C THR A 15 10.16 24.71 -22.95
N ASP A 16 10.65 23.53 -22.57
CA ASP A 16 11.64 23.34 -21.52
C ASP A 16 13.05 23.44 -22.14
N ILE A 17 13.88 24.36 -21.65
CA ILE A 17 15.29 24.46 -22.03
C ILE A 17 16.09 23.61 -21.03
N ALA A 18 16.65 22.48 -21.49
CA ALA A 18 17.62 21.74 -20.70
C ALA A 18 18.91 22.57 -20.54
N ALA A 19 19.49 22.55 -19.34
CA ALA A 19 20.91 22.90 -19.19
C ALA A 19 21.74 21.78 -19.81
N ALA A 20 22.40 22.06 -20.92
CA ALA A 20 23.34 21.15 -21.56
C ALA A 20 24.63 21.07 -20.71
N ASP A 21 24.88 19.93 -20.07
CA ASP A 21 26.14 19.63 -19.37
C ASP A 21 27.02 18.63 -20.15
N ASP A 22 26.90 18.57 -21.48
CA ASP A 22 27.87 17.86 -22.35
C ASP A 22 28.09 18.63 -23.67
N PRO A 23 29.30 19.16 -23.93
CA PRO A 23 29.61 19.88 -25.16
C PRO A 23 29.73 19.00 -26.41
N ASP A 24 29.67 17.66 -26.30
CA ASP A 24 29.87 16.74 -27.44
C ASP A 24 28.59 16.06 -27.96
N ASP A 25 27.41 16.26 -27.34
CA ASP A 25 26.17 15.64 -27.80
C ASP A 25 25.42 16.53 -28.81
N PHE A 26 25.74 16.34 -30.10
CA PHE A 26 25.32 17.21 -31.21
C PHE A 26 23.85 17.04 -31.66
N TRP A 27 22.99 16.43 -30.85
CA TRP A 27 21.56 16.33 -31.11
C TRP A 27 20.79 16.81 -29.88
N PRO A 28 20.05 17.93 -29.93
CA PRO A 28 19.04 18.17 -28.92
C PRO A 28 18.05 17.02 -29.01
N ALA A 29 18.00 16.17 -27.99
CA ALA A 29 16.87 15.28 -27.83
C ALA A 29 15.65 16.19 -27.66
N GLU A 30 14.93 16.45 -28.75
CA GLU A 30 13.57 16.95 -28.71
C GLU A 30 12.76 15.88 -27.98
N VAL A 31 12.72 15.96 -26.65
CA VAL A 31 11.78 15.23 -25.83
C VAL A 31 10.43 15.84 -26.17
N THR A 32 9.80 15.27 -27.20
CA THR A 32 8.39 15.51 -27.49
C THR A 32 7.62 15.06 -26.25
N THR A 33 7.20 16.04 -25.45
CA THR A 33 6.34 15.78 -24.29
C THR A 33 4.99 15.37 -24.85
N ILE A 34 4.76 14.05 -24.97
CA ILE A 34 3.44 13.54 -25.31
C ILE A 34 2.52 13.93 -24.16
N ASN A 35 1.65 14.90 -24.41
CA ASN A 35 0.61 15.29 -23.47
C ASN A 35 -0.49 14.23 -23.52
N VAL A 36 -0.32 13.16 -22.74
CA VAL A 36 -1.28 12.06 -22.60
C VAL A 36 -2.41 12.53 -21.69
N ASN A 37 -3.66 12.39 -22.15
CA ASN A 37 -4.81 12.78 -21.33
C ASN A 37 -5.12 11.72 -20.26
N PRO A 38 -5.70 12.10 -19.12
CA PRO A 38 -6.16 11.13 -18.13
C PRO A 38 -7.10 10.09 -18.76
N GLY A 39 -6.83 8.81 -18.49
CA GLY A 39 -7.56 7.67 -19.06
C GLY A 39 -6.97 7.13 -20.38
N GLU A 40 -6.04 7.84 -21.01
CA GLU A 40 -5.30 7.33 -22.18
C GLU A 40 -4.09 6.49 -21.74
N ILE A 41 -3.57 5.67 -22.65
CA ILE A 41 -2.40 4.84 -22.38
C ILE A 41 -1.14 5.70 -22.48
N ASN A 42 -0.45 5.86 -21.37
CA ASN A 42 0.89 6.41 -21.32
C ASN A 42 1.90 5.29 -21.54
N CYS A 43 2.22 5.01 -22.81
CA CYS A 43 3.21 4.00 -23.14
C CYS A 43 4.62 4.51 -22.87
N ARG A 44 5.36 3.79 -22.04
CA ARG A 44 6.75 4.10 -21.66
C ARG A 44 7.76 3.31 -22.46
N TYR A 45 7.38 2.12 -22.91
CA TYR A 45 8.21 1.29 -23.76
C TYR A 45 7.35 0.42 -24.67
N SER A 46 7.69 0.44 -25.94
CA SER A 46 7.04 -0.34 -26.98
C SER A 46 8.00 -1.35 -27.58
N THR A 47 7.45 -2.38 -28.20
CA THR A 47 8.17 -3.35 -29.00
C THR A 47 7.51 -3.54 -30.36
N VAL A 48 8.27 -3.97 -31.36
CA VAL A 48 7.74 -4.29 -32.69
C VAL A 48 7.58 -5.79 -32.81
N SER A 49 6.37 -6.25 -33.10
CA SER A 49 6.10 -7.68 -33.34
C SER A 49 6.93 -8.22 -34.51
N PRO A 50 7.29 -9.51 -34.53
CA PRO A 50 8.02 -10.12 -35.65
C PRO A 50 7.27 -10.04 -36.99
N ALA A 51 7.99 -10.34 -38.09
CA ALA A 51 7.41 -10.38 -39.43
C ALA A 51 6.40 -11.53 -39.62
N VAL A 52 6.52 -12.61 -38.82
CA VAL A 52 5.57 -13.71 -38.78
C VAL A 52 4.95 -13.74 -37.40
N VAL A 53 3.62 -13.61 -37.34
CA VAL A 53 2.85 -13.63 -36.10
C VAL A 53 1.88 -14.81 -36.08
N THR A 54 1.59 -15.29 -34.89
CA THR A 54 0.54 -16.29 -34.64
C THR A 54 -0.28 -15.83 -33.43
N ARG A 55 -1.36 -16.55 -33.10
CA ARG A 55 -2.11 -16.30 -31.86
C ARG A 55 -1.27 -16.39 -30.58
N TYR A 56 -0.09 -17.02 -30.64
CA TYR A 56 0.84 -17.15 -29.51
C TYR A 56 1.80 -15.96 -29.39
N THR A 57 1.82 -15.04 -30.36
CA THR A 57 2.77 -13.93 -30.32
C THR A 57 2.54 -13.00 -29.13
N CYS A 58 1.29 -12.75 -28.71
CA CYS A 58 1.03 -11.97 -27.50
C CYS A 58 1.65 -12.64 -26.26
N GLU A 59 1.50 -13.96 -26.11
CA GLU A 59 2.07 -14.74 -25.00
C GLU A 59 3.60 -14.63 -24.99
N ILE A 60 4.23 -14.81 -26.15
CA ILE A 60 5.69 -14.66 -26.31
C ILE A 60 6.16 -13.25 -25.90
N LEU A 61 5.43 -12.20 -26.29
CA LEU A 61 5.77 -10.83 -25.91
C LEU A 61 5.59 -10.62 -24.40
N THR A 62 4.48 -11.11 -23.81
CA THR A 62 4.23 -10.98 -22.37
C THR A 62 5.29 -11.68 -21.53
N GLU A 63 5.71 -12.88 -21.94
CA GLU A 63 6.77 -13.62 -21.25
C GLU A 63 8.12 -12.93 -21.37
N TYR A 64 8.49 -12.47 -22.58
CA TYR A 64 9.77 -11.81 -22.82
C TYR A 64 9.91 -10.51 -22.01
N TYR A 65 8.84 -9.74 -21.90
CA TYR A 65 8.82 -8.46 -21.16
C TYR A 65 8.37 -8.59 -19.70
N GLN A 66 8.11 -9.82 -19.23
CA GLN A 66 7.63 -10.09 -17.86
C GLN A 66 6.38 -9.27 -17.50
N LEU A 67 5.49 -9.08 -18.47
CA LEU A 67 4.25 -8.32 -18.34
C LEU A 67 3.08 -9.30 -18.14
N PRO A 68 2.25 -9.17 -17.09
CA PRO A 68 1.08 -10.01 -16.92
C PRO A 68 0.18 -9.97 -18.16
N HIS A 69 -0.35 -11.14 -18.53
CA HIS A 69 -1.06 -11.30 -19.80
C HIS A 69 -2.26 -10.34 -19.92
N ASP A 70 -3.03 -10.15 -18.85
CA ASP A 70 -4.15 -9.20 -18.84
C ASP A 70 -3.69 -7.73 -18.98
N ASP A 71 -2.56 -7.36 -18.38
CA ASP A 71 -2.02 -6.00 -18.47
C ASP A 71 -1.59 -5.65 -19.89
N PHE A 72 -1.08 -6.61 -20.66
CA PHE A 72 -0.75 -6.40 -22.07
C PHE A 72 -1.97 -5.99 -22.91
N PHE A 73 -3.14 -6.57 -22.66
CA PHE A 73 -4.37 -6.15 -23.36
C PHE A 73 -4.92 -4.83 -22.84
N VAL A 74 -4.69 -4.48 -21.57
CA VAL A 74 -5.00 -3.14 -21.05
C VAL A 74 -4.17 -2.07 -21.76
N LEU A 75 -2.87 -2.33 -21.96
CA LEU A 75 -1.97 -1.41 -22.67
C LEU A 75 -2.16 -1.40 -24.19
N ASN A 76 -2.87 -2.38 -24.75
CA ASN A 76 -3.13 -2.51 -26.19
C ASN A 76 -4.61 -2.86 -26.45
N PRO A 77 -5.55 -1.95 -26.14
CA PRO A 77 -7.00 -2.23 -26.13
C PRO A 77 -7.57 -2.53 -27.52
N GLY A 78 -6.81 -2.27 -28.59
CA GLY A 78 -7.16 -2.68 -29.95
C GLY A 78 -6.98 -4.19 -30.20
N LEU A 79 -6.29 -4.93 -29.33
CA LEU A 79 -6.12 -6.38 -29.44
C LEU A 79 -7.31 -7.14 -28.84
N ASN A 80 -7.71 -8.21 -29.51
CA ASN A 80 -8.63 -9.18 -28.96
C ASN A 80 -7.93 -9.98 -27.86
N LYS A 81 -8.65 -10.32 -26.77
CA LYS A 81 -8.11 -11.12 -25.66
C LYS A 81 -7.51 -12.48 -26.07
N ASN A 82 -7.92 -13.01 -27.22
CA ASN A 82 -7.38 -14.25 -27.79
C ASN A 82 -6.23 -14.02 -28.80
N CYS A 83 -5.68 -12.80 -28.87
CA CYS A 83 -4.61 -12.38 -29.76
C CYS A 83 -4.87 -12.61 -31.27
N SER A 84 -6.12 -12.84 -31.67
CA SER A 84 -6.44 -13.23 -33.06
C SER A 84 -6.18 -12.16 -34.11
N ASN A 85 -6.11 -10.89 -33.70
CA ASN A 85 -5.94 -9.75 -34.58
C ASN A 85 -4.55 -9.09 -34.47
N ILE A 86 -3.58 -9.78 -33.88
CA ILE A 86 -2.20 -9.28 -33.85
C ILE A 86 -1.66 -9.17 -35.28
N LYS A 87 -1.03 -8.05 -35.58
CA LYS A 87 -0.40 -7.73 -36.86
C LYS A 87 1.11 -7.88 -36.79
N PRO A 88 1.77 -8.36 -37.86
CA PRO A 88 3.22 -8.39 -37.95
C PRO A 88 3.82 -6.99 -38.09
N GLN A 89 5.09 -6.82 -37.72
CA GLN A 89 5.84 -5.56 -37.81
C GLN A 89 5.07 -4.34 -37.25
N THR A 90 4.23 -4.57 -36.24
CA THR A 90 3.40 -3.54 -35.61
C THR A 90 3.89 -3.29 -34.20
N GLU A 91 3.86 -2.03 -33.78
CA GLU A 91 4.25 -1.59 -32.45
C GLU A 91 3.17 -1.92 -31.41
N TYR A 92 3.59 -2.48 -30.27
CA TYR A 92 2.73 -2.75 -29.12
C TYR A 92 3.39 -2.26 -27.85
N CYS A 93 2.59 -1.67 -26.96
CA CYS A 93 3.05 -1.19 -25.68
C CYS A 93 3.32 -2.38 -24.74
N VAL A 94 4.53 -2.45 -24.18
CA VAL A 94 4.95 -3.55 -23.29
C VAL A 94 5.43 -3.05 -21.92
N ALA A 95 5.55 -1.73 -21.75
CA ALA A 95 5.58 -1.11 -20.44
C ALA A 95 4.85 0.23 -20.50
N GLY A 96 3.91 0.45 -19.59
CA GLY A 96 3.10 1.65 -19.57
C GLY A 96 2.03 1.56 -18.51
N PHE A 97 1.15 2.55 -18.49
CA PHE A 97 0.01 2.59 -17.57
C PHE A 97 -1.08 3.48 -18.15
N ILE A 98 -2.29 3.36 -17.63
CA ILE A 98 -3.37 4.32 -17.91
C ILE A 98 -3.03 5.62 -17.18
N GLU A 99 -2.90 6.71 -17.91
CA GLU A 99 -2.54 8.01 -17.35
C GLU A 99 -3.58 8.41 -16.28
N PRO A 100 -3.16 8.62 -15.03
CA PRO A 100 -4.08 9.07 -13.99
C PRO A 100 -4.40 10.55 -14.17
N LEU A 101 -5.48 11.00 -13.52
CA LEU A 101 -5.71 12.44 -13.37
C LEU A 101 -4.59 13.02 -12.49
N ARG A 102 -3.74 13.89 -13.05
CA ARG A 102 -2.65 14.55 -12.30
C ARG A 102 -3.17 15.82 -11.61
N ALA A 103 -2.72 16.03 -10.38
CA ALA A 103 -3.03 17.20 -9.56
C ALA A 103 -2.16 18.42 -9.94
N PHE A 104 -2.21 18.88 -11.19
CA PHE A 104 -1.41 20.04 -11.63
C PHE A 104 -1.84 21.36 -10.98
N ASP A 105 -3.08 21.45 -10.49
CA ASP A 105 -3.57 22.56 -9.67
C ASP A 105 -3.17 22.43 -8.19
N GLY A 106 -2.43 21.38 -7.84
CA GLY A 106 -1.95 21.08 -6.51
C GLY A 106 -3.00 20.47 -5.58
N ARG A 107 -4.18 20.07 -6.07
CA ARG A 107 -5.27 19.47 -5.27
C ARG A 107 -5.43 17.99 -5.57
N CYS A 108 -5.45 17.15 -4.54
CA CYS A 108 -5.27 15.71 -4.68
C CYS A 108 -6.23 14.86 -3.85
N GLY A 109 -6.24 13.54 -4.12
CA GLY A 109 -6.97 12.56 -3.32
C GLY A 109 -8.50 12.57 -3.55
N PRO A 110 -9.28 11.88 -2.69
CA PRO A 110 -10.70 11.62 -2.90
C PRO A 110 -11.58 12.84 -3.12
N PRO A 111 -11.40 13.97 -2.39
CA PRO A 111 -12.18 15.18 -2.64
C PRO A 111 -11.97 15.78 -4.03
N HIS A 112 -10.85 15.46 -4.68
CA HIS A 112 -10.42 16.01 -5.96
C HIS A 112 -10.39 14.95 -7.07
N LYS A 113 -11.41 14.08 -7.09
CA LYS A 113 -11.59 13.02 -8.10
C LYS A 113 -10.42 12.03 -8.16
N ASN A 114 -9.78 11.78 -7.01
CA ASN A 114 -8.58 10.97 -6.89
C ASN A 114 -7.43 11.47 -7.78
N ALA A 115 -7.31 12.79 -7.99
CA ALA A 115 -6.15 13.35 -8.66
C ALA A 115 -4.87 13.02 -7.89
N THR A 116 -3.84 12.55 -8.59
CA THR A 116 -2.56 12.14 -7.98
C THR A 116 -1.51 13.23 -8.06
N CYS A 117 -0.75 13.38 -6.98
CA CYS A 117 0.42 14.25 -6.91
C CYS A 117 1.65 13.65 -7.60
N LEU A 118 1.70 12.32 -7.71
CA LEU A 118 2.80 11.61 -8.37
C LEU A 118 2.97 12.14 -9.78
N GLY A 119 4.21 12.39 -10.20
CA GLY A 119 4.53 12.92 -11.52
C GLY A 119 4.16 14.39 -11.75
N THR A 120 3.86 15.17 -10.71
CA THR A 120 3.78 16.65 -10.78
C THR A 120 5.10 17.28 -10.29
N GLU A 121 5.12 18.55 -9.87
CA GLU A 121 6.28 19.12 -9.15
C GLU A 121 6.34 18.70 -7.68
N LYS A 122 5.18 18.37 -7.10
CA LYS A 122 5.01 18.00 -5.70
C LYS A 122 4.42 16.60 -5.61
N GLN A 123 5.15 15.64 -5.07
CA GLN A 123 4.85 14.23 -5.27
C GLN A 123 3.88 13.63 -4.25
N CYS A 124 3.75 14.20 -3.05
CA CYS A 124 2.99 13.60 -1.96
C CYS A 124 1.64 14.28 -1.79
N CYS A 125 0.56 13.49 -1.68
CA CYS A 125 -0.76 14.00 -1.37
C CYS A 125 -1.00 14.01 0.15
N ASN A 126 -1.05 15.19 0.75
CA ASN A 126 -1.29 15.34 2.19
C ASN A 126 -2.78 15.12 2.51
N SER A 127 -3.12 14.14 3.35
CA SER A 127 -4.52 13.81 3.71
C SER A 127 -5.22 14.85 4.60
N ASP A 128 -4.48 15.74 5.26
CA ASP A 128 -5.07 16.81 6.08
C ASP A 128 -5.58 17.97 5.23
N THR A 129 -4.78 18.32 4.23
CA THR A 129 -5.03 19.52 3.41
C THR A 129 -5.58 19.18 2.04
N TRP A 130 -5.46 17.93 1.60
CA TRP A 130 -5.75 17.46 0.23
C TRP A 130 -5.02 18.26 -0.84
N THR A 131 -3.78 18.62 -0.52
CA THR A 131 -2.88 19.35 -1.44
C THR A 131 -1.57 18.63 -1.65
N CYS A 132 -0.97 18.82 -2.81
CA CYS A 132 0.34 18.27 -3.12
C CYS A 132 1.46 19.00 -2.37
N GLY A 133 2.40 18.21 -1.86
CA GLY A 133 3.56 18.62 -1.07
C GLY A 133 4.81 17.80 -1.39
N ASN A 134 5.96 18.25 -0.88
CA ASN A 134 7.25 17.54 -0.93
C ASN A 134 7.96 17.58 0.43
N SER A 135 7.35 18.21 1.44
CA SER A 135 7.98 18.27 2.76
C SER A 135 8.02 16.87 3.38
N ALA A 136 8.92 16.67 4.34
CA ALA A 136 8.98 15.43 5.09
C ALA A 136 7.63 15.15 5.78
N GLU A 137 6.93 16.19 6.20
CA GLU A 137 5.61 16.14 6.82
C GLU A 137 4.52 15.73 5.83
N ASP A 138 4.51 16.29 4.60
CA ASP A 138 3.54 15.93 3.56
C ASP A 138 3.66 14.46 3.16
N CYS A 139 4.89 13.95 3.14
CA CYS A 139 5.21 12.57 2.75
C CYS A 139 5.24 11.60 3.95
N ALA A 140 4.98 12.07 5.17
CA ALA A 140 5.12 11.25 6.37
C ALA A 140 4.08 10.11 6.40
N PRO A 141 4.46 8.91 6.90
CA PRO A 141 3.50 7.84 7.17
C PRO A 141 2.35 8.31 8.08
N GLY A 142 1.12 7.97 7.71
CA GLY A 142 -0.09 8.38 8.42
C GLY A 142 -0.57 9.81 8.14
N ILE A 143 0.12 10.53 7.25
CA ILE A 143 -0.31 11.83 6.68
C ILE A 143 -0.43 11.72 5.16
N CYS A 144 0.57 11.13 4.50
CA CYS A 144 0.56 10.98 3.05
C CYS A 144 -0.48 9.94 2.62
N TYR A 145 -1.49 10.39 1.85
CA TYR A 145 -2.56 9.53 1.33
C TYR A 145 -2.09 8.67 0.15
N GLU A 146 -1.37 9.29 -0.79
CA GLU A 146 -0.81 8.65 -1.98
C GLU A 146 0.33 9.51 -2.54
N GLY A 147 1.02 9.01 -3.57
CA GLY A 147 2.08 9.73 -4.24
C GLY A 147 3.43 9.06 -4.07
N ASP A 148 4.48 9.85 -3.85
CA ASP A 148 5.82 9.35 -3.51
C ASP A 148 5.93 8.99 -2.02
N CYS A 149 5.07 8.08 -1.59
CA CYS A 149 5.00 7.54 -0.23
C CYS A 149 4.29 6.18 -0.23
N ILE A 150 4.34 5.49 0.91
CA ILE A 150 3.68 4.18 1.06
C ILE A 150 2.14 4.35 1.02
N GLY A 151 1.61 5.47 1.50
CA GLY A 151 0.21 5.86 1.34
C GLY A 151 -0.78 5.21 2.32
N ASP A 152 -2.04 5.61 2.19
CA ASP A 152 -3.14 5.23 3.07
C ASP A 152 -3.43 3.73 3.02
N ASN A 153 -3.21 3.07 1.89
CA ASN A 153 -3.45 1.64 1.73
C ASN A 153 -2.63 0.77 2.70
N ILE A 154 -1.52 1.29 3.24
CA ILE A 154 -0.70 0.61 4.24
C ILE A 154 -0.73 1.34 5.57
N TYR A 155 -0.53 2.66 5.59
CA TYR A 155 -0.51 3.44 6.82
C TYR A 155 -1.72 4.36 6.90
N SER A 156 -2.58 4.08 7.87
CA SER A 156 -3.84 4.80 8.07
C SER A 156 -3.64 6.31 8.13
N THR A 157 -4.37 7.05 7.29
CA THR A 157 -4.41 8.51 7.30
C THR A 157 -5.64 9.08 8.02
N ASP A 158 -6.58 8.23 8.40
CA ASP A 158 -7.85 8.60 9.06
C ASP A 158 -8.06 7.93 10.43
N GLY A 159 -7.04 7.19 10.90
CA GLY A 159 -7.04 6.49 12.18
C GLY A 159 -7.87 5.20 12.20
N SER A 160 -8.35 4.70 11.05
CA SER A 160 -8.97 3.37 10.96
C SER A 160 -7.98 2.30 10.46
N CYS A 161 -8.07 1.09 11.01
CA CYS A 161 -7.01 0.08 10.88
C CYS A 161 -7.50 -1.36 11.03
N GLY A 162 -6.63 -2.30 10.66
CA GLY A 162 -6.85 -3.74 10.85
C GLY A 162 -7.75 -4.38 9.79
N GLN A 163 -8.19 -5.60 10.05
CA GLN A 163 -8.78 -6.48 9.03
C GLN A 163 -10.01 -5.93 8.30
N PHE A 164 -10.83 -5.14 8.99
CA PHE A 164 -12.03 -4.54 8.40
C PHE A 164 -11.73 -3.33 7.51
N TYR A 165 -10.48 -2.86 7.50
CA TYR A 165 -10.03 -1.65 6.84
C TYR A 165 -8.83 -1.92 5.93
N GLY A 166 -8.78 -3.09 5.30
CA GLY A 166 -7.72 -3.46 4.36
C GLY A 166 -6.38 -3.78 5.02
N ASN A 167 -6.38 -4.16 6.31
CA ASN A 167 -5.17 -4.40 7.11
C ASN A 167 -4.25 -3.17 7.22
N ARG A 168 -4.82 -1.97 7.08
CA ARG A 168 -4.09 -0.71 7.31
C ARG A 168 -3.49 -0.68 8.71
N GLN A 169 -2.24 -0.22 8.79
CA GLN A 169 -1.42 -0.13 9.99
C GLN A 169 -1.47 1.26 10.60
N CYS A 170 -1.19 1.33 11.90
CA CYS A 170 -1.14 2.58 12.65
C CYS A 170 0.29 3.10 12.74
N THR A 171 0.47 4.40 12.54
CA THR A 171 1.75 5.07 12.70
C THR A 171 1.58 6.58 12.95
N GLY A 172 2.67 7.25 13.30
CA GLY A 172 2.71 8.71 13.46
C GLY A 172 1.71 9.21 14.50
N ARG A 173 0.95 10.24 14.15
CA ARG A 173 -0.05 10.87 15.03
C ARG A 173 -1.18 9.93 15.46
N TRP A 174 -1.40 8.85 14.70
CA TRP A 174 -2.46 7.90 14.98
C TRP A 174 -2.08 6.88 16.04
N GLY A 175 -0.81 6.82 16.46
CA GLY A 175 -0.31 5.82 17.39
C GLY A 175 0.16 4.55 16.70
N THR A 176 0.62 3.58 17.49
CA THR A 176 1.31 2.37 17.01
C THR A 176 0.47 1.11 17.11
N CYS A 177 -0.70 1.19 17.74
CA CYS A 177 -1.56 0.04 18.00
C CYS A 177 -2.88 0.19 17.26
N CYS A 178 -3.31 -0.90 16.65
CA CYS A 178 -4.65 -1.03 16.09
C CYS A 178 -5.55 -1.78 17.06
N SER A 179 -6.63 -1.15 17.52
CA SER A 179 -7.58 -1.80 18.41
C SER A 179 -8.54 -2.74 17.68
N PHE A 180 -9.21 -3.66 18.38
CA PHE A 180 -10.26 -4.53 17.82
C PHE A 180 -11.46 -3.76 17.28
N ALA A 181 -11.67 -2.52 17.74
CA ALA A 181 -12.66 -1.61 17.16
C ALA A 181 -12.21 -1.02 15.80
N GLY A 182 -11.02 -1.40 15.31
CA GLY A 182 -10.44 -0.91 14.07
C GLY A 182 -10.01 0.54 14.15
N ARG A 183 -9.49 0.96 15.31
CA ARG A 183 -9.01 2.33 15.54
C ARG A 183 -7.55 2.34 15.97
N CYS A 184 -6.79 3.25 15.38
CA CYS A 184 -5.43 3.52 15.77
C CYS A 184 -5.37 4.32 17.08
N GLY A 185 -4.40 4.00 17.93
CA GLY A 185 -4.10 4.80 19.10
C GLY A 185 -2.90 4.29 19.89
N THR A 186 -2.78 4.83 21.10
CA THR A 186 -1.76 4.48 22.09
C THR A 186 -2.39 4.24 23.46
N GLY A 187 -1.69 3.50 24.32
CA GLY A 187 -2.15 3.15 25.67
C GLY A 187 -3.11 1.96 25.71
N ASP A 188 -3.50 1.55 26.92
CA ASP A 188 -4.18 0.27 27.20
C ASP A 188 -5.49 0.06 26.41
N ALA A 189 -6.22 1.15 26.11
CA ALA A 189 -7.45 1.08 25.31
C ALA A 189 -7.20 0.65 23.84
N PHE A 190 -5.97 0.77 23.35
CA PHE A 190 -5.60 0.44 21.97
C PHE A 190 -4.56 -0.67 21.90
N CYS A 191 -3.55 -0.61 22.76
CA CYS A 191 -2.43 -1.54 22.82
C CYS A 191 -2.65 -2.71 23.78
N GLY A 192 -3.68 -2.63 24.63
CA GLY A 192 -3.93 -3.61 25.67
C GLY A 192 -4.23 -5.01 25.13
N LEU A 193 -4.02 -6.00 25.99
CA LEU A 193 -4.09 -7.44 25.69
C LEU A 193 -5.36 -7.87 24.93
N PHE A 194 -6.53 -7.39 25.35
CA PHE A 194 -7.83 -7.70 24.73
C PHE A 194 -8.38 -6.55 23.90
N SER A 195 -7.54 -5.55 23.66
CA SER A 195 -7.89 -4.34 22.93
C SER A 195 -7.20 -4.28 21.59
N CYS A 196 -6.02 -4.90 21.43
CA CYS A 196 -5.13 -4.72 20.28
C CYS A 196 -5.12 -5.94 19.34
N GLN A 197 -5.33 -5.70 18.04
CA GLN A 197 -5.25 -6.72 16.99
C GLN A 197 -3.91 -6.72 16.23
N GLN A 198 -3.27 -5.55 16.09
CA GLN A 198 -2.05 -5.37 15.30
C GLN A 198 -1.21 -4.20 15.83
N GLY A 199 0.09 -4.24 15.56
CA GLY A 199 1.02 -3.17 15.87
C GLY A 199 1.77 -3.46 17.17
N ASP A 200 2.08 -2.41 17.93
CA ASP A 200 2.82 -2.52 19.20
C ASP A 200 1.93 -3.00 20.38
N CYS A 201 1.19 -4.08 20.17
CA CYS A 201 0.31 -4.65 21.18
C CYS A 201 1.11 -5.18 22.37
N ASP A 202 0.59 -4.96 23.57
CA ASP A 202 1.26 -5.37 24.81
C ASP A 202 1.44 -6.88 24.91
N ILE A 203 0.58 -7.69 24.28
CA ILE A 203 0.76 -9.15 24.27
C ILE A 203 2.09 -9.59 23.60
N TRP A 204 2.64 -8.78 22.70
CA TRP A 204 3.88 -9.09 21.98
C TRP A 204 5.15 -8.54 22.64
N LYS A 205 5.03 -7.66 23.65
CA LYS A 205 6.18 -7.02 24.29
C LYS A 205 6.94 -7.99 25.20
N GLN A 206 8.27 -7.89 25.22
CA GLN A 206 9.11 -8.61 26.18
C GLN A 206 8.69 -8.28 27.63
N ASP A 207 8.93 -9.21 28.54
CA ASP A 207 8.38 -9.15 29.91
C ASP A 207 8.88 -7.91 30.68
N ASN A 208 10.10 -7.46 30.38
CA ASN A 208 10.72 -6.24 30.93
C ASN A 208 10.16 -4.93 30.35
N ASN A 209 9.46 -4.99 29.23
CA ASN A 209 8.88 -3.85 28.51
C ASN A 209 7.36 -3.77 28.66
N GLN A 210 6.79 -4.58 29.55
CA GLN A 210 5.37 -4.53 29.87
C GLN A 210 5.03 -3.33 30.77
N PRO A 211 3.76 -2.89 30.77
CA PRO A 211 3.28 -1.86 31.68
C PRO A 211 3.59 -2.18 33.15
N ALA A 212 3.97 -1.17 33.92
CA ALA A 212 4.24 -1.32 35.35
C ALA A 212 3.00 -1.86 36.09
N GLY A 213 3.20 -2.83 37.01
CA GLY A 213 2.10 -3.47 37.73
C GLY A 213 1.46 -4.67 37.00
N THR A 214 2.03 -5.08 35.86
CA THR A 214 1.67 -6.34 35.19
C THR A 214 1.77 -7.51 36.16
N LYS A 215 0.66 -8.20 36.40
CA LYS A 215 0.59 -9.38 37.25
C LYS A 215 0.94 -10.63 36.45
N TRP A 216 2.06 -11.25 36.77
CA TRP A 216 2.57 -12.42 36.05
C TRP A 216 2.16 -13.73 36.72
N SER A 217 1.82 -14.71 35.88
CA SER A 217 1.61 -16.09 36.26
C SER A 217 2.89 -16.69 36.84
N ASN A 218 2.75 -17.30 38.03
CA ASN A 218 3.84 -17.98 38.71
C ASN A 218 3.80 -19.50 38.51
N ASP A 219 2.68 -20.03 38.02
CA ASP A 219 2.37 -21.46 37.94
C ASP A 219 1.82 -21.92 36.57
N GLY A 220 1.78 -21.03 35.59
CA GLY A 220 1.23 -21.31 34.26
C GLY A 220 -0.28 -21.12 34.15
N THR A 221 -0.97 -20.66 35.20
CA THR A 221 -2.38 -20.25 35.14
C THR A 221 -2.53 -18.76 34.86
N CYS A 222 -3.57 -18.38 34.13
CA CYS A 222 -3.79 -17.00 33.68
C CYS A 222 -5.27 -16.61 33.68
N GLY A 223 -5.54 -15.30 33.61
CA GLY A 223 -6.89 -14.75 33.72
C GLY A 223 -7.39 -14.67 35.17
N GLY A 224 -8.65 -15.02 35.39
CA GLY A 224 -9.33 -14.93 36.69
C GLY A 224 -9.61 -13.50 37.15
N THR A 225 -10.15 -13.35 38.37
CA THR A 225 -10.47 -12.04 38.97
C THR A 225 -9.24 -11.16 39.20
N GLU A 226 -8.06 -11.77 39.32
CA GLU A 226 -6.80 -11.05 39.49
C GLU A 226 -6.17 -10.62 38.18
N GLY A 227 -6.54 -11.22 37.05
CA GLY A 227 -6.02 -10.88 35.71
C GLY A 227 -4.58 -11.33 35.50
N MET A 228 -4.22 -12.54 35.95
CA MET A 228 -2.85 -13.08 35.84
C MET A 228 -2.44 -13.24 34.36
N ARG A 229 -1.20 -12.90 34.02
CA ARG A 229 -0.68 -12.87 32.64
C ARG A 229 0.42 -13.89 32.41
N CYS A 230 0.48 -14.45 31.21
CA CYS A 230 1.50 -15.40 30.84
C CYS A 230 2.78 -14.70 30.39
N SER A 231 3.90 -15.03 31.03
CA SER A 231 5.23 -14.55 30.63
C SER A 231 5.80 -15.41 29.52
N GLY A 232 6.91 -14.98 28.91
CA GLY A 232 7.64 -15.80 27.93
C GLY A 232 8.05 -17.18 28.48
N LYS A 233 8.13 -17.35 29.81
CA LYS A 233 8.42 -18.63 30.47
C LYS A 233 7.33 -19.69 30.28
N TRP A 234 6.07 -19.28 30.17
CA TRP A 234 4.91 -20.18 30.16
C TRP A 234 4.21 -20.23 28.80
N GLY A 235 4.78 -19.59 27.77
CA GLY A 235 4.09 -19.25 26.54
C GLY A 235 3.21 -18.01 26.73
N ARG A 236 3.22 -17.08 25.77
CA ARG A 236 2.68 -15.72 25.94
C ARG A 236 1.15 -15.64 25.90
N CYS A 237 0.48 -16.73 25.55
CA CYS A 237 -0.93 -16.76 25.28
C CYS A 237 -1.71 -17.39 26.42
N CYS A 238 -2.84 -16.79 26.78
CA CYS A 238 -3.74 -17.31 27.80
C CYS A 238 -4.97 -17.92 27.13
N ASN A 239 -5.08 -19.25 27.17
CA ASN A 239 -6.17 -19.95 26.50
C ASN A 239 -7.49 -19.87 27.30
N ILE A 240 -8.59 -20.33 26.70
CA ILE A 240 -9.93 -20.26 27.30
C ILE A 240 -10.06 -21.03 28.64
N ASN A 241 -9.17 -21.99 28.88
CA ASN A 241 -9.13 -22.76 30.11
C ASN A 241 -8.31 -22.08 31.21
N GLY A 242 -7.81 -20.87 30.98
CA GLY A 242 -6.97 -20.13 31.94
C GLY A 242 -5.57 -20.71 32.07
N VAL A 243 -5.04 -21.31 31.00
CA VAL A 243 -3.69 -21.91 30.98
C VAL A 243 -2.82 -21.17 29.97
N CYS A 244 -1.57 -20.93 30.36
CA CYS A 244 -0.55 -20.33 29.51
C CYS A 244 0.01 -21.31 28.48
N GLY A 245 0.23 -20.83 27.26
CA GLY A 245 0.85 -21.60 26.19
C GLY A 245 1.30 -20.74 25.02
N GLU A 246 1.87 -21.40 24.01
CA GLU A 246 2.47 -20.77 22.82
C GLU A 246 1.96 -21.36 21.51
N GLU A 247 1.13 -22.41 21.58
CA GLU A 247 0.56 -23.03 20.41
C GLU A 247 -0.52 -22.13 19.81
N PRO A 248 -0.80 -22.25 18.50
CA PRO A 248 -1.96 -21.63 17.87
C PRO A 248 -3.24 -21.77 18.71
N ALA A 249 -3.52 -22.94 19.26
CA ALA A 249 -4.72 -23.16 20.07
C ALA A 249 -4.75 -22.34 21.38
N ASP A 250 -3.59 -21.94 21.91
CA ASP A 250 -3.50 -21.10 23.11
C ASP A 250 -3.63 -19.60 22.78
N CYS A 251 -3.09 -19.20 21.63
CA CYS A 251 -3.06 -17.81 21.15
C CYS A 251 -4.34 -17.40 20.41
N TYR A 252 -4.97 -18.34 19.73
CA TYR A 252 -6.27 -18.17 19.10
C TYR A 252 -7.34 -18.64 20.07
N ALA A 253 -7.57 -17.85 21.13
CA ALA A 253 -8.86 -17.91 21.77
C ALA A 253 -9.91 -17.63 20.68
N GLU A 254 -10.88 -18.53 20.48
CA GLU A 254 -12.10 -18.28 19.71
C GLU A 254 -12.99 -17.20 20.38
N GLN A 255 -12.39 -16.08 20.79
CA GLN A 255 -12.98 -14.96 21.52
C GLN A 255 -12.79 -13.66 20.74
N GLY A 256 -12.90 -13.77 19.42
CA GLY A 256 -13.47 -12.74 18.54
C GLY A 256 -14.56 -13.30 17.61
N TRP A 257 -14.62 -14.63 17.43
CA TRP A 257 -15.53 -15.28 16.47
C TRP A 257 -16.88 -15.73 17.08
N SER A 258 -16.95 -15.94 18.40
CA SER A 258 -18.15 -16.47 19.07
C SER A 258 -19.17 -15.39 19.47
N VAL A 259 -18.79 -14.12 19.61
CA VAL A 259 -19.72 -13.02 19.95
C VAL A 259 -20.46 -12.48 18.72
N LEU A 260 -19.83 -12.51 17.53
CA LEU A 260 -20.44 -12.04 16.29
C LEU A 260 -21.44 -13.05 15.69
N ASN A 261 -21.22 -14.36 15.85
CA ASN A 261 -22.15 -15.37 15.34
C ASN A 261 -23.45 -15.49 16.15
N ALA A 262 -23.41 -15.18 17.45
CA ALA A 262 -24.60 -15.20 18.30
C ALA A 262 -25.55 -14.01 18.06
N LEU A 263 -25.08 -12.92 17.44
CA LEU A 263 -25.87 -11.71 17.19
C LEU A 263 -26.26 -11.48 15.72
N PHE A 264 -25.50 -12.00 14.74
CA PHE A 264 -25.70 -11.66 13.32
C PHE A 264 -25.76 -12.83 12.32
N GLY A 265 -25.61 -14.09 12.74
CA GLY A 265 -25.95 -15.26 11.91
C GLY A 265 -25.38 -15.29 10.48
N TYR A 266 -24.05 -15.26 10.31
CA TYR A 266 -23.42 -15.42 8.99
C TYR A 266 -22.43 -16.60 8.93
N PRO A 267 -22.31 -17.28 7.76
CA PRO A 267 -21.59 -18.54 7.62
C PRO A 267 -20.06 -18.35 7.58
N ARG A 268 -19.34 -19.39 8.02
CA ARG A 268 -17.86 -19.45 8.07
C ARG A 268 -17.25 -19.37 6.67
N PRO A 269 -16.20 -18.55 6.42
CA PRO A 269 -15.32 -18.76 5.29
C PRO A 269 -14.08 -19.56 5.74
N TYR A 270 -13.92 -20.73 5.13
CA TYR A 270 -12.69 -21.52 4.99
C TYR A 270 -12.11 -22.18 6.26
N THR A 271 -12.51 -23.43 6.49
CA THR A 271 -11.53 -24.50 6.74
C THR A 271 -10.98 -24.98 5.40
N CYS A 272 -9.79 -25.58 5.40
CA CYS A 272 -9.32 -26.45 4.31
C CYS A 272 -10.42 -27.39 3.82
#